data_AF-A0A9E5EJY4-F1
#
_entry.id   AF-A0A9E5EJY4-F1
#
_cell.length_a   1.000
_cell.length_b   1.000
_cell.length_c   1.000
_cell.angle_alpha   90.00
_cell.angle_beta   90.00
_cell.angle_gamma   90.00
#
_symmetry.space_group_name_H-M   'P 1'
#
loop_
_entity.id
_entity.type
_entity.pdbx_description
1 polymer ?
#
loop_
_entity_poly.entity_id
_entity_poly.type
_entity_poly.pdbx_seq_one_letter_code
_entity_poly.pdbx_strand_id
1 'polypeptide(L)'
;RDGDPLEMEILRPDGTGEVYRLKDLLNRTLDDVSGTKILVARYWPNFVLREGQPATDGDRPDNPAILVMLEGTQAEPSTPSRLLLAPGPTPGSLSYLGLPASGPSTSGTIHPGDEFSPGWRGWSAKFLTWEPKGRIQNLTVPEEKSSNQPGRPAIHARLRAADGHEGPALWISSGSSSVLQIGDVASRIGFGLELQPLPFTIRLDSFEVPRDPGTDEPANFRATVTFSNEKINQTVPAQLEMNQPATYPPGLLPQITGLSYKFSQAGWDPQNLNRTTLQVLHDPGWLLKWSGSLLMVVGIFSMFYLRRDPSPNS
;
A
#
# COMPACT_ATOMS: atom_id res chain seq x y z
N ARG A 1 4.31 18.37 -26.58
CA ARG A 1 5.41 18.63 -25.62
C ARG A 1 5.47 17.37 -24.78
N ASP A 2 6.33 16.44 -25.17
CA ASP A 2 6.30 15.02 -24.79
C ASP A 2 6.91 14.78 -23.42
N GLY A 3 6.20 15.22 -22.38
CA GLY A 3 6.45 14.78 -21.01
C GLY A 3 5.74 13.47 -20.77
N ASP A 4 6.48 12.42 -20.45
CA ASP A 4 5.90 11.21 -19.86
C ASP A 4 5.46 11.56 -18.43
N PRO A 5 4.15 11.57 -18.11
CA PRO A 5 3.65 12.19 -16.88
C PRO A 5 3.82 11.30 -15.63
N LEU A 6 4.36 10.09 -15.78
CA LEU A 6 4.40 9.10 -14.70
C LEU A 6 5.82 8.76 -14.29
N GLU A 7 6.03 8.88 -12.98
CA GLU A 7 7.28 8.64 -12.32
C GLU A 7 7.10 7.55 -11.27
N MET A 8 8.09 6.67 -11.16
CA MET A 8 8.19 5.63 -10.16
C MET A 8 9.25 6.03 -9.14
N GLU A 9 8.90 5.98 -7.87
CA GLU A 9 9.83 6.21 -6.76
C GLU A 9 10.15 4.87 -6.11
N ILE A 10 11.43 4.53 -6.04
CA ILE A 10 11.91 3.35 -5.32
C ILE A 10 12.46 3.85 -3.99
N LEU A 11 11.69 3.63 -2.91
CA LEU A 11 12.09 3.96 -1.55
C LEU A 11 12.86 2.79 -0.93
N ARG A 12 14.06 3.09 -0.42
CA ARG A 12 14.90 2.15 0.31
C ARG A 12 14.52 2.10 1.79
N PRO A 13 14.89 1.05 2.53
CA PRO A 13 14.59 0.92 3.96
C PRO A 13 15.16 2.05 4.84
N ASP A 14 16.21 2.73 4.39
CA ASP A 14 16.81 3.88 5.06
C ASP A 14 16.07 5.21 4.76
N GLY A 15 14.99 5.15 3.98
CA GLY A 15 14.19 6.31 3.58
C GLY A 15 14.75 7.11 2.42
N THR A 16 15.90 6.72 1.86
CA THR A 16 16.40 7.32 0.61
C THR A 16 15.63 6.76 -0.58
N GLY A 17 15.31 7.61 -1.54
CA GLY A 17 14.55 7.22 -2.73
C GLY A 17 15.17 7.72 -4.00
N GLU A 18 15.04 6.94 -5.08
CA GLU A 18 15.33 7.41 -6.43
C GLU A 18 14.05 7.44 -7.26
N VAL A 19 13.87 8.54 -7.98
CA VAL A 19 12.74 8.75 -8.89
C VAL A 19 13.20 8.41 -10.30
N TYR A 20 12.39 7.64 -11.01
CA TYR A 20 12.63 7.24 -12.38
C TYR A 20 11.42 7.55 -13.24
N ARG A 21 11.64 7.94 -14.49
CA ARG A 21 10.53 8.03 -15.46
C ARG A 21 10.07 6.62 -15.79
N LEU A 22 8.76 6.41 -15.80
CA LEU A 22 8.21 5.07 -15.98
C LEU A 22 8.60 4.45 -17.33
N LYS A 23 8.59 5.23 -18.43
CA LYS A 23 9.06 4.74 -19.74
C LYS A 23 10.51 4.25 -19.75
N ASP A 24 11.36 4.83 -18.89
CA ASP A 24 12.79 4.51 -18.87
C ASP A 24 13.04 3.18 -18.13
N LEU A 25 12.07 2.75 -17.32
CA LEU A 25 12.10 1.51 -16.53
C LEU A 25 11.31 0.36 -17.16
N LEU A 26 10.37 0.63 -18.05
CA LEU A 26 9.51 -0.41 -18.61
C LEU A 26 10.36 -1.50 -19.29
N ASN A 27 10.17 -2.75 -18.89
CA ASN A 27 10.94 -3.92 -19.34
C ASN A 27 12.45 -3.83 -19.07
N ARG A 28 12.87 -2.99 -18.11
CA ARG A 28 14.24 -2.95 -17.62
C ARG A 28 14.32 -3.46 -16.19
N THR A 29 15.37 -4.23 -15.94
CA THR A 29 15.76 -4.65 -14.60
C THR A 29 16.75 -3.64 -14.05
N LEU A 30 16.44 -3.10 -12.87
CA LEU A 30 17.36 -2.32 -12.06
C LEU A 30 18.00 -3.23 -11.02
N ASP A 31 19.31 -3.12 -10.87
CA ASP A 31 20.01 -3.74 -9.74
C ASP A 31 20.06 -2.71 -8.61
N ASP A 32 19.36 -2.98 -7.51
CA ASP A 32 19.50 -2.18 -6.30
C ASP A 32 20.84 -2.47 -5.62
N VAL A 33 21.33 -1.53 -4.81
CA VAL A 33 22.60 -1.65 -4.08
C VAL A 33 22.58 -2.83 -3.10
N SER A 34 21.39 -3.26 -2.65
CA SER A 34 21.18 -4.47 -1.86
C SER A 34 21.34 -5.79 -2.63
N GLY A 35 21.52 -5.72 -3.96
CA GLY A 35 21.51 -6.89 -4.85
C GLY A 35 20.11 -7.36 -5.25
N THR A 36 19.05 -6.63 -4.85
CA THR A 36 17.67 -6.89 -5.29
C THR A 36 17.49 -6.42 -6.72
N LYS A 37 17.04 -7.31 -7.61
CA LYS A 37 16.65 -6.98 -8.98
C LYS A 37 15.21 -6.50 -9.01
N ILE A 38 14.99 -5.31 -9.54
CA ILE A 38 13.67 -4.68 -9.65
C ILE A 38 13.32 -4.56 -11.13
N LEU A 39 12.33 -5.31 -11.59
CA LEU A 39 11.85 -5.27 -12.97
C LEU A 39 10.47 -4.62 -13.03
N VAL A 40 10.33 -3.50 -13.73
CA VAL A 40 9.02 -2.95 -14.08
C VAL A 40 8.51 -3.69 -15.31
N ALA A 41 7.77 -4.77 -15.08
CA ALA A 41 7.39 -5.72 -16.11
C ALA A 41 6.27 -5.21 -17.02
N ARG A 42 5.31 -4.43 -16.48
CA ARG A 42 4.15 -3.93 -17.25
C ARG A 42 3.66 -2.58 -16.73
N TYR A 43 2.98 -1.86 -17.60
CA TYR A 43 2.29 -0.60 -17.31
C TYR A 43 0.91 -0.62 -17.97
N TRP A 44 -0.09 -0.15 -17.22
CA TRP A 44 -1.46 0.07 -17.69
C TRP A 44 -1.84 1.53 -17.45
N PRO A 45 -2.03 2.35 -18.49
CA PRO A 45 -2.42 3.76 -18.33
C PRO A 45 -3.78 3.94 -17.66
N ASN A 46 -4.77 3.12 -18.02
CA ASN A 46 -6.08 3.11 -17.38
C ASN A 46 -6.41 1.71 -16.91
N PHE A 47 -5.81 1.32 -15.79
CA PHE A 47 -5.90 -0.02 -15.24
C PHE A 47 -7.35 -0.42 -14.96
N VAL A 48 -7.72 -1.55 -15.55
CA VAL A 48 -8.99 -2.24 -15.30
C VAL A 48 -8.73 -3.73 -15.18
N LEU A 49 -9.55 -4.43 -14.41
CA LEU A 49 -9.57 -5.89 -14.42
C LEU A 49 -10.63 -6.36 -15.42
N ARG A 50 -10.20 -7.06 -16.47
CA ARG A 50 -11.08 -7.75 -17.43
C ARG A 50 -10.88 -9.25 -17.28
N GLU A 51 -11.94 -9.97 -16.93
CA GLU A 51 -11.90 -11.43 -16.74
C GLU A 51 -10.84 -11.89 -15.72
N GLY A 52 -10.61 -11.08 -14.69
CA GLY A 52 -9.59 -11.34 -13.66
C GLY A 52 -8.14 -11.08 -14.11
N GLN A 53 -7.94 -10.60 -15.35
CA GLN A 53 -6.64 -10.22 -15.87
C GLN A 53 -6.47 -8.70 -15.91
N PRO A 54 -5.28 -8.18 -15.57
CA PRO A 54 -4.91 -6.78 -15.80
C PRO A 54 -5.04 -6.37 -17.27
N ALA A 55 -5.83 -5.33 -17.54
CA ALA A 55 -6.01 -4.72 -18.85
C ALA A 55 -5.99 -3.18 -18.74
N THR A 56 -5.98 -2.50 -19.88
CA THR A 56 -6.13 -1.05 -19.95
C THR A 56 -7.39 -0.67 -20.71
N ASP A 57 -8.12 0.34 -20.25
CA ASP A 57 -9.30 0.91 -20.92
C ASP A 57 -8.97 2.28 -21.52
N GLY A 58 -8.22 2.28 -22.62
CA GLY A 58 -7.68 3.48 -23.26
C GLY A 58 -6.24 3.79 -22.87
N ASP A 59 -5.68 4.80 -23.53
CA ASP A 59 -4.25 5.16 -23.45
C ASP A 59 -3.97 6.37 -22.55
N ARG A 60 -5.02 7.02 -22.05
CA ARG A 60 -4.89 8.14 -21.12
C ARG A 60 -4.56 7.60 -19.72
N PRO A 61 -3.60 8.20 -19.01
CA PRO A 61 -3.18 7.76 -17.68
C PRO A 61 -4.20 8.17 -16.60
N ASP A 62 -5.47 7.82 -16.79
CA ASP A 62 -6.56 8.22 -15.90
C ASP A 62 -6.59 7.37 -14.62
N ASN A 63 -6.11 6.13 -14.69
CA ASN A 63 -5.92 5.22 -13.55
C ASN A 63 -4.66 4.37 -13.73
N PRO A 64 -3.46 4.96 -13.64
CA PRO A 64 -2.22 4.29 -14.01
C PRO A 64 -1.82 3.23 -12.99
N ALA A 65 -1.43 2.04 -13.45
CA ALA A 65 -0.88 0.97 -12.62
C ALA A 65 0.34 0.33 -13.28
N ILE A 66 1.24 -0.23 -12.46
CA ILE A 66 2.44 -0.91 -12.92
C ILE A 66 2.57 -2.28 -12.23
N LEU A 67 3.16 -3.24 -12.94
CA LEU A 67 3.58 -4.52 -12.37
C LEU A 67 5.08 -4.44 -12.11
N VAL A 68 5.46 -4.58 -10.85
CA VAL A 68 6.86 -4.63 -10.43
C VAL A 68 7.16 -6.05 -9.95
N MET A 69 8.20 -6.64 -10.51
CA MET A 69 8.75 -7.93 -10.08
C MET A 69 10.03 -7.67 -9.31
N LEU A 70 10.14 -8.27 -8.13
CA LEU A 70 11.32 -8.19 -7.29
C LEU A 70 11.96 -9.58 -7.24
N GLU A 71 13.23 -9.67 -7.63
CA GLU A 71 14.03 -10.89 -7.53
C GLU A 71 15.26 -10.55 -6.69
N GLY A 72 15.25 -10.98 -5.43
CA GLY A 72 16.38 -10.82 -4.52
C GLY A 72 16.81 -12.17 -4.01
N THR A 73 18.09 -12.33 -3.70
CA THR A 73 18.55 -13.43 -2.88
C THR A 73 17.94 -13.22 -1.49
N GLN A 74 16.96 -14.03 -1.12
CA GLN A 74 16.57 -14.14 0.28
C GLN A 74 17.85 -14.57 1.00
N ALA A 75 18.46 -13.65 1.75
CA ALA A 75 19.58 -14.03 2.60
C ALA A 75 19.06 -15.20 3.43
N GLU A 76 19.71 -16.37 3.31
CA GLU A 76 19.43 -17.48 4.21
C GLU A 76 19.34 -16.93 5.63
N PRO A 77 18.43 -17.43 6.49
CA PRO A 77 18.29 -16.93 7.85
C PRO A 77 19.50 -17.35 8.69
N SER A 78 20.69 -16.83 8.38
CA SER A 78 21.69 -16.56 9.40
C SER A 78 20.99 -15.65 10.39
N THR A 79 20.85 -16.08 11.63
CA THR A 79 20.25 -15.25 12.67
C THR A 79 21.06 -13.96 12.70
N PRO A 80 20.54 -12.81 12.23
CA PRO A 80 21.36 -11.63 12.09
C PRO A 80 21.77 -11.18 13.48
N SER A 81 22.94 -10.56 13.60
CA SER A 81 23.33 -9.89 14.83
C SER A 81 22.27 -8.85 15.21
N ARG A 82 21.69 -8.92 16.42
CA ARG A 82 20.62 -8.03 16.90
C ARG A 82 21.08 -7.18 18.06
N LEU A 83 20.65 -5.92 18.10
CA LEU A 83 20.84 -5.03 19.25
C LEU A 83 19.47 -4.71 19.82
N LEU A 84 19.23 -5.19 21.03
CA LEU A 84 18.03 -4.83 21.78
C LEU A 84 18.38 -3.68 22.70
N LEU A 85 17.55 -2.65 22.68
CA LEU A 85 17.69 -1.47 23.51
C LEU A 85 16.43 -1.34 24.37
N ALA A 86 16.60 -1.06 25.64
CA ALA A 86 15.51 -0.83 26.58
C ALA A 86 15.87 0.34 27.51
N PRO A 87 14.88 1.04 28.09
CA PRO A 87 15.13 2.00 29.15
C PRO A 87 16.00 1.37 30.25
N GLY A 88 17.05 2.09 30.66
CA GLY A 88 17.95 1.65 31.71
C GLY A 88 17.34 1.75 33.11
N PRO A 89 18.01 1.20 34.12
CA PRO A 89 17.53 1.20 35.51
C PRO A 89 17.50 2.59 36.15
N THR A 90 18.19 3.57 35.56
CA THR A 90 18.20 4.97 36.01
C THR A 90 17.61 5.90 34.95
N PRO A 91 16.95 7.00 35.34
CA PRO A 91 16.44 7.97 34.37
C PRO A 91 17.54 8.48 33.44
N GLY A 92 17.32 8.39 32.13
CA GLY A 92 18.27 8.85 31.12
C GLY A 92 19.39 7.86 30.77
N SER A 93 19.39 6.65 31.34
CA SER A 93 20.25 5.56 30.88
C SER A 93 19.51 4.61 29.93
N LEU A 94 20.27 3.87 29.13
CA LEU A 94 19.79 2.85 28.20
C LEU A 94 20.46 1.53 28.53
N SER A 95 19.69 0.46 28.67
CA SER A 95 20.22 -0.90 28.71
C SER A 95 20.30 -1.46 27.30
N TYR A 96 21.42 -2.10 26.97
CA TYR A 96 21.59 -2.77 25.68
C TYR A 96 21.86 -4.26 25.87
N LEU A 97 21.41 -5.06 24.89
CA LEU A 97 21.74 -6.47 24.74
C LEU A 97 22.12 -6.71 23.27
N GLY A 98 23.41 -6.89 23.02
CA GLY A 98 23.96 -7.32 21.74
C GLY A 98 23.94 -8.83 21.62
N LEU A 99 23.22 -9.33 20.63
CA LEU A 99 23.09 -10.74 20.28
C LEU A 99 23.85 -10.96 18.97
N PRO A 100 25.08 -11.48 18.97
CA PRO A 100 25.80 -11.77 17.72
C PRO A 100 25.18 -12.98 17.01
N ALA A 101 25.38 -13.09 15.70
CA ALA A 101 24.95 -14.25 14.91
C ALA A 101 25.56 -15.59 15.41
N SER A 102 26.76 -15.52 16.00
CA SER A 102 27.39 -16.64 16.71
C SER A 102 28.26 -16.12 17.85
N GLY A 103 28.22 -16.81 18.99
CA GLY A 103 28.99 -16.46 20.20
C GLY A 103 28.15 -15.90 21.34
N PRO A 104 28.80 -15.49 22.45
CA PRO A 104 28.11 -15.00 23.64
C PRO A 104 27.50 -13.62 23.40
N SER A 105 26.34 -13.38 24.01
CA SER A 105 25.74 -12.05 24.05
C SER A 105 26.54 -11.09 24.92
N THR A 106 26.46 -9.81 24.61
CA THR A 106 27.01 -8.73 25.44
C THR A 106 25.88 -7.85 25.92
N SER A 107 25.98 -7.34 27.13
CA SER A 107 24.98 -6.43 27.67
C SER A 107 25.62 -5.41 28.60
N GLY A 108 24.94 -4.30 28.79
CA GLY A 108 25.39 -3.24 29.67
C GLY A 108 24.39 -2.10 29.74
N THR A 109 24.74 -1.10 30.53
CA THR A 109 23.98 0.15 30.64
C THR A 109 24.88 1.28 30.15
N ILE A 110 24.32 2.16 29.30
CA ILE A 110 25.02 3.26 28.64
C ILE A 110 24.26 4.57 28.84
N HIS A 111 24.99 5.68 28.83
CA HIS A 111 24.47 7.05 28.91
C HIS A 111 24.72 7.81 27.60
N PRO A 112 23.97 8.90 27.33
CA PRO A 112 24.24 9.74 26.18
C PRO A 112 25.70 10.24 26.19
N GLY A 113 26.39 10.05 25.08
CA GLY A 113 27.82 10.30 24.92
C GLY A 113 28.70 9.05 24.98
N ASP A 114 28.23 7.96 25.58
CA ASP A 114 29.02 6.74 25.76
C ASP A 114 29.19 5.98 24.44
N GLU A 115 30.39 5.42 24.24
CA GLU A 115 30.69 4.45 23.20
C GLU A 115 30.71 3.04 23.80
N PHE A 116 30.07 2.09 23.13
CA PHE A 116 29.96 0.71 23.56
C PHE A 116 30.10 -0.25 22.39
N SER A 117 30.52 -1.48 22.65
CA SER A 117 30.55 -2.52 21.64
C SER A 117 29.35 -3.47 21.80
N PRO A 118 28.50 -3.62 20.78
CA PRO A 118 27.41 -4.59 20.78
C PRO A 118 27.89 -6.04 20.54
N GLY A 119 29.21 -6.28 20.55
CA GLY A 119 29.79 -7.64 20.50
C GLY A 119 29.84 -8.24 19.09
N TRP A 120 29.55 -7.47 18.06
CA TRP A 120 29.64 -7.90 16.67
C TRP A 120 31.02 -7.54 16.13
N ARG A 121 31.82 -8.53 15.72
CA ARG A 121 33.09 -8.41 14.94
C ARG A 121 33.71 -6.99 14.84
N GLY A 122 34.13 -6.41 15.96
CA GLY A 122 34.85 -5.11 16.00
C GLY A 122 33.99 -3.85 15.83
N TRP A 123 32.67 -3.95 15.81
CA TRP A 123 31.77 -2.80 15.77
C TRP A 123 31.74 -2.07 17.11
N SER A 124 31.70 -0.73 17.04
CA SER A 124 31.35 0.15 18.14
C SER A 124 30.14 0.99 17.77
N ALA A 125 29.37 1.36 18.78
CA ALA A 125 28.20 2.21 18.66
C ALA A 125 28.29 3.30 19.73
N LYS A 126 27.83 4.51 19.39
CA LYS A 126 27.78 5.63 20.32
C LYS A 126 26.35 6.02 20.59
N PHE A 127 25.96 6.08 21.85
CA PHE A 127 24.64 6.58 22.21
C PHE A 127 24.68 8.10 22.18
N LEU A 128 23.95 8.74 21.25
CA LEU A 128 24.06 10.18 21.03
C LEU A 128 23.09 10.98 21.89
N THR A 129 21.79 10.72 21.77
CA THR A 129 20.74 11.45 22.48
C THR A 129 19.56 10.54 22.82
N TRP A 130 18.82 10.92 23.86
CA TRP A 130 17.58 10.28 24.28
C TRP A 130 16.41 11.25 24.08
N GLU A 131 15.53 10.96 23.12
CA GLU A 131 14.36 11.78 22.79
C GLU A 131 13.06 11.06 23.19
N PRO A 132 12.61 11.11 24.48
CA PRO A 132 11.48 10.32 24.97
C PRO A 132 10.14 10.72 24.36
N LYS A 133 10.06 11.92 23.77
CA LYS A 133 8.91 12.42 23.02
C LYS A 133 9.21 12.51 21.52
N GLY A 134 10.33 11.93 21.09
CA GLY A 134 10.74 11.89 19.70
C GLY A 134 9.69 11.17 18.87
N ARG A 135 9.35 11.75 17.72
CA ARG A 135 8.44 11.14 16.75
C ARG A 135 9.16 11.08 15.41
N ILE A 136 9.29 9.88 14.87
CA ILE A 136 9.74 9.72 13.48
C ILE A 136 8.67 10.35 12.58
N GLN A 137 9.08 11.33 11.80
CA GLN A 137 8.24 12.00 10.82
C GLN A 137 8.98 12.07 9.51
N ASN A 138 8.32 11.62 8.43
CA ASN A 138 8.81 11.85 7.09
C ASN A 138 8.36 13.23 6.66
N LEU A 139 9.33 14.09 6.32
CA LEU A 139 9.06 15.44 5.84
C LEU A 139 9.33 15.48 4.34
N THR A 140 8.33 15.93 3.59
CA THR A 140 8.53 16.31 2.19
C THR A 140 9.21 17.67 2.15
N VAL A 141 10.28 17.78 1.38
CA VAL A 141 11.01 19.03 1.14
C VAL A 141 11.06 19.32 -0.36
N PRO A 142 11.05 20.59 -0.78
CA PRO A 142 11.22 20.94 -2.17
C PRO A 142 12.66 20.65 -2.60
N GLU A 143 12.84 20.21 -3.84
CA GLU A 143 14.16 19.94 -4.40
C GLU A 143 14.90 21.27 -4.66
N GLU A 144 16.09 21.47 -4.06
CA GLU A 144 16.84 22.74 -4.15
C GLU A 144 17.45 23.02 -5.53
N LYS A 145 17.73 21.96 -6.30
CA LYS A 145 18.24 22.07 -7.68
C LYS A 145 17.24 21.41 -8.61
N SER A 146 16.91 22.11 -9.70
CA SER A 146 16.18 21.51 -10.81
C SER A 146 16.99 20.34 -11.36
N SER A 147 16.68 19.12 -10.92
CA SER A 147 17.09 17.91 -11.60
C SER A 147 16.50 17.91 -13.03
N ASN A 148 17.13 17.17 -13.94
CA ASN A 148 16.59 16.93 -15.28
C ASN A 148 15.36 15.99 -15.25
N GLN A 149 15.05 15.44 -14.08
CA GLN A 149 13.83 14.71 -13.80
C GLN A 149 12.88 15.65 -13.04
N PRO A 150 11.63 15.80 -13.51
CA PRO A 150 10.60 16.47 -12.72
C PRO A 150 10.49 15.80 -11.34
N GLY A 151 10.25 16.60 -10.30
CA GLY A 151 9.89 16.08 -8.99
C GLY A 151 8.39 15.80 -8.91
N ARG A 152 8.00 14.95 -7.95
CA ARG A 152 6.59 14.68 -7.64
C ARG A 152 5.86 15.97 -7.26
N PRO A 153 4.72 16.30 -7.90
CA PRO A 153 3.96 17.49 -7.54
C PRO A 153 3.57 17.47 -6.06
N ALA A 154 3.68 18.62 -5.40
CA ALA A 154 3.29 18.79 -4.01
C ALA A 154 2.61 20.15 -3.81
N ILE A 155 1.74 20.24 -2.81
CA ILE A 155 1.17 21.51 -2.34
C ILE A 155 1.85 21.94 -1.04
N HIS A 156 2.10 23.23 -0.89
CA HIS A 156 2.55 23.81 0.37
C HIS A 156 1.37 24.39 1.11
N ALA A 157 1.00 23.77 2.24
CA ALA A 157 -0.21 24.12 2.97
C ALA A 157 0.08 24.36 4.45
N ARG A 158 -0.69 25.27 5.04
CA ARG A 158 -0.73 25.54 6.47
C ARG A 158 -2.16 25.82 6.88
N LEU A 159 -2.49 25.55 8.14
CA LEU A 159 -3.74 26.03 8.71
C LEU A 159 -3.58 27.48 9.15
N ARG A 160 -4.67 28.23 9.07
CA ARG A 160 -4.84 29.55 9.67
C ARG A 160 -6.11 29.54 10.50
N ALA A 161 -6.00 29.87 11.78
CA ALA A 161 -7.12 30.04 12.69
C ALA A 161 -7.85 31.36 12.42
N ALA A 162 -9.11 31.46 12.87
CA ALA A 162 -9.94 32.63 12.63
C ALA A 162 -9.40 33.93 13.28
N ASP A 163 -8.60 33.79 14.33
CA ASP A 163 -7.91 34.88 15.02
C ASP A 163 -6.60 35.32 14.32
N GLY A 164 -6.26 34.68 13.20
CA GLY A 164 -5.08 34.99 12.39
C GLY A 164 -3.82 34.19 12.75
N HIS A 165 -3.84 33.38 13.81
CA HIS A 165 -2.70 32.51 14.12
C HIS A 165 -2.54 31.41 13.06
N GLU A 166 -1.30 31.11 12.69
CA GLU A 166 -0.96 30.12 11.67
C GLU A 166 -0.18 28.95 12.26
N GLY A 167 -0.49 27.75 11.78
CA GLY A 167 0.27 26.55 12.09
C GLY A 167 1.52 26.41 11.23
N PRO A 168 2.36 25.40 11.51
CA PRO A 168 3.49 25.09 10.65
C PRO A 168 3.02 24.77 9.23
N ALA A 169 3.78 25.24 8.25
CA ALA A 169 3.56 24.90 6.86
C ALA A 169 4.25 23.58 6.52
N LEU A 170 3.58 22.73 5.75
CA LEU A 170 4.06 21.42 5.34
C LEU A 170 3.84 21.24 3.84
N TRP A 171 4.79 20.55 3.20
CA TRP A 171 4.61 20.05 1.84
C TRP A 171 3.85 18.73 1.87
N ILE A 172 2.88 18.60 0.97
CA ILE A 172 2.02 17.42 0.84
C ILE A 172 2.13 16.94 -0.61
N SER A 173 2.82 15.82 -0.83
CA SER A 173 3.01 15.23 -2.16
C SER A 173 1.71 14.65 -2.71
N SER A 174 1.55 14.68 -4.04
CA SER A 174 0.42 14.07 -4.74
C SER A 174 0.31 12.57 -4.42
N GLY A 175 -0.86 12.07 -4.06
CA GLY A 175 -1.10 10.70 -3.59
C GLY A 175 -0.83 10.48 -2.08
N SER A 176 -0.58 11.54 -1.31
CA SER A 176 -0.35 11.46 0.14
C SER A 176 -1.32 12.35 0.92
N SER A 177 -1.34 12.16 2.25
CA SER A 177 -2.06 13.06 3.16
C SER A 177 -1.21 13.38 4.38
N SER A 178 -1.33 14.61 4.87
CA SER A 178 -0.68 15.10 6.07
C SER A 178 -1.69 15.74 7.01
N VAL A 179 -1.40 15.70 8.31
CA VAL A 179 -2.19 16.42 9.32
C VAL A 179 -1.53 17.76 9.58
N LEU A 180 -2.24 18.84 9.26
CA LEU A 180 -1.87 20.19 9.66
C LEU A 180 -2.51 20.46 11.02
N GLN A 181 -1.80 21.13 11.94
CA GLN A 181 -2.28 21.35 13.31
C GLN A 181 -1.96 22.77 13.80
N ILE A 182 -2.89 23.38 14.54
CA ILE A 182 -2.71 24.62 15.31
C ILE A 182 -3.24 24.36 16.72
N GLY A 183 -2.37 24.37 17.73
CA GLY A 183 -2.76 24.01 19.09
C GLY A 183 -3.43 22.65 19.12
N ASP A 184 -4.68 22.59 19.58
CA ASP A 184 -5.49 21.35 19.63
C ASP A 184 -6.33 21.10 18.38
N VAL A 185 -6.33 22.02 17.41
CA VAL A 185 -7.10 21.90 16.16
C VAL A 185 -6.24 21.22 15.10
N ALA A 186 -6.70 20.08 14.58
CA ALA A 186 -6.03 19.33 13.53
C ALA A 186 -6.94 19.15 12.30
N SER A 187 -6.36 19.20 11.10
CA SER A 187 -7.06 18.89 9.85
C SER A 187 -6.17 18.04 8.96
N ARG A 188 -6.72 16.94 8.45
CA ARG A 188 -6.04 16.10 7.46
C ARG A 188 -6.28 16.67 6.07
N ILE A 189 -5.20 16.99 5.38
CA ILE A 189 -5.22 17.46 4.00
C ILE A 189 -4.57 16.39 3.11
N GLY A 190 -5.29 15.96 2.08
CA GLY A 190 -4.78 15.09 1.04
C GLY A 190 -4.62 15.86 -0.28
N PHE A 191 -3.59 15.52 -1.05
CA PHE A 191 -3.39 16.03 -2.40
C PHE A 191 -3.19 14.84 -3.32
N GLY A 192 -3.85 14.77 -4.47
CA GLY A 192 -3.76 13.62 -5.37
C GLY A 192 -4.90 13.54 -6.38
N LEU A 193 -5.19 12.30 -6.82
CA LEU A 193 -6.29 11.97 -7.73
C LEU A 193 -7.65 12.31 -7.12
N GLU A 194 -8.67 12.33 -7.99
CA GLU A 194 -10.05 12.57 -7.58
C GLU A 194 -10.48 11.56 -6.51
N LEU A 195 -10.92 12.09 -5.36
CA LEU A 195 -11.40 11.28 -4.25
C LEU A 195 -12.84 10.86 -4.53
N GLN A 196 -13.06 9.56 -4.72
CA GLN A 196 -14.40 9.01 -4.85
C GLN A 196 -14.95 8.67 -3.45
N PRO A 197 -15.97 9.40 -2.94
CA PRO A 197 -16.50 9.15 -1.61
C PRO A 197 -17.28 7.82 -1.59
N LEU A 198 -17.05 7.01 -0.57
CA LEU A 198 -17.86 5.83 -0.29
C LEU A 198 -19.13 6.23 0.49
N PRO A 199 -20.30 5.66 0.18
CA PRO A 199 -21.55 5.97 0.90
C PRO A 199 -21.66 5.27 2.27
N PHE A 200 -20.57 4.71 2.78
CA PHE A 200 -20.44 3.99 4.03
C PHE A 200 -18.99 4.07 4.54
N THR A 201 -18.81 3.73 5.80
CA THR A 201 -17.52 3.75 6.50
C THR A 201 -16.99 2.32 6.64
N ILE A 202 -15.67 2.17 6.63
CA ILE A 202 -14.98 0.90 6.87
C ILE A 202 -14.03 1.11 8.04
N ARG A 203 -14.08 0.23 9.04
CA ARG A 203 -13.16 0.24 10.17
C ARG A 203 -12.42 -1.09 10.21
N LEU A 204 -11.09 -1.04 10.31
CA LEU A 204 -10.29 -2.23 10.60
C LEU A 204 -10.43 -2.56 12.09
N ASP A 205 -10.90 -3.75 12.39
CA ASP A 205 -10.99 -4.30 13.74
C ASP A 205 -9.69 -4.99 14.14
N SER A 206 -9.19 -5.87 13.28
CA SER A 206 -7.94 -6.59 13.47
C SER A 206 -7.34 -7.00 12.13
N PHE A 207 -6.02 -7.21 12.13
CA PHE A 207 -5.30 -7.78 11.00
C PHE A 207 -4.33 -8.84 11.49
N GLU A 208 -4.41 -10.03 10.90
CA GLU A 208 -3.65 -11.21 11.28
C GLU A 208 -2.91 -11.76 10.06
N VAL A 209 -1.65 -12.13 10.28
CA VAL A 209 -0.80 -12.75 9.26
C VAL A 209 -0.35 -14.11 9.81
N PRO A 210 -1.21 -15.14 9.77
CA PRO A 210 -0.83 -16.49 10.17
C PRO A 210 0.35 -16.96 9.31
N ARG A 211 1.31 -17.64 9.93
CA ARG A 211 2.53 -18.14 9.28
C ARG A 211 2.47 -19.65 9.12
N ASP A 212 3.18 -20.15 8.11
CA ASP A 212 3.31 -21.58 7.90
C ASP A 212 4.12 -22.23 9.05
N PRO A 213 3.68 -23.39 9.57
CA PRO A 213 4.38 -24.05 10.67
C PRO A 213 5.84 -24.35 10.30
N GLY A 214 6.78 -23.75 11.04
CA GLY A 214 8.22 -23.97 10.86
C GLY A 214 8.91 -23.00 9.89
N THR A 215 8.19 -22.03 9.33
CA THR A 215 8.78 -20.94 8.53
C THR A 215 8.30 -19.57 9.03
N ASP A 216 8.95 -18.50 8.58
CA ASP A 216 8.45 -17.13 8.75
C ASP A 216 7.55 -16.69 7.58
N GLU A 217 7.14 -17.62 6.69
CA GLU A 217 6.35 -17.29 5.51
C GLU A 217 4.87 -17.04 5.87
N PRO A 218 4.24 -15.98 5.35
CA PRO A 218 2.81 -15.75 5.52
C PRO A 218 1.96 -16.81 4.81
N ALA A 219 1.14 -17.54 5.57
CA ALA A 219 0.19 -18.53 5.04
C ALA A 219 -1.12 -17.87 4.57
N ASN A 220 -1.53 -16.78 5.22
CA ASN A 220 -2.73 -16.02 4.87
C ASN A 220 -2.61 -14.56 5.34
N PHE A 221 -3.50 -13.71 4.85
CA PHE A 221 -3.66 -12.33 5.30
C PHE A 221 -5.13 -12.12 5.63
N ARG A 222 -5.44 -12.00 6.92
CA ARG A 222 -6.80 -11.94 7.42
C ARG A 222 -7.08 -10.57 8.00
N ALA A 223 -7.97 -9.82 7.37
CA ALA A 223 -8.48 -8.55 7.91
C ALA A 223 -9.92 -8.75 8.41
N THR A 224 -10.17 -8.40 9.67
CA THR A 224 -11.52 -8.25 10.20
C THR A 224 -11.91 -6.79 10.10
N VAL A 225 -13.01 -6.50 9.40
CA VAL A 225 -13.49 -5.14 9.22
C VAL A 225 -14.95 -5.02 9.59
N THR A 226 -15.35 -3.81 9.98
CA THR A 226 -16.74 -3.45 10.18
C THR A 226 -17.14 -2.39 9.17
N PHE A 227 -18.13 -2.69 8.33
CA PHE A 227 -18.82 -1.74 7.47
C PHE A 227 -19.94 -1.05 8.26
N SER A 228 -20.07 0.26 8.15
CA SER A 228 -21.15 1.01 8.78
C SER A 228 -21.75 2.02 7.80
N ASN A 229 -23.07 2.03 7.70
CA ASN A 229 -23.83 3.03 6.96
C ASN A 229 -24.88 3.68 7.86
N GLU A 230 -24.58 4.89 8.31
CA GLU A 230 -25.41 5.65 9.24
C GLU A 230 -26.78 6.02 8.63
N LYS A 231 -26.86 6.21 7.31
CA LYS A 231 -28.12 6.60 6.64
C LYS A 231 -29.21 5.52 6.74
N ILE A 232 -28.79 4.26 6.76
CA ILE A 232 -29.68 3.10 6.86
C ILE A 232 -29.50 2.36 8.19
N ASN A 233 -28.76 2.96 9.13
CA ASN A 233 -28.42 2.43 10.45
C ASN A 233 -27.96 0.96 10.41
N GLN A 234 -27.09 0.63 9.46
CA GLN A 234 -26.63 -0.73 9.21
C GLN A 234 -25.15 -0.86 9.57
N THR A 235 -24.83 -1.85 10.41
CA THR A 235 -23.46 -2.23 10.72
C THR A 235 -23.26 -3.70 10.35
N VAL A 236 -22.25 -3.99 9.53
CA VAL A 236 -21.99 -5.33 8.99
C VAL A 236 -20.53 -5.68 9.25
N PRO A 237 -20.24 -6.62 10.18
CA PRO A 237 -18.91 -7.19 10.30
C PRO A 237 -18.62 -8.06 9.07
N ALA A 238 -17.37 -8.05 8.62
CA ALA A 238 -16.91 -8.84 7.50
C ALA A 238 -15.45 -9.25 7.71
N GLN A 239 -15.07 -10.32 7.04
CA GLN A 239 -13.72 -10.85 7.06
C GLN A 239 -13.21 -10.91 5.63
N LEU A 240 -11.96 -10.47 5.44
CA LEU A 240 -11.24 -10.52 4.18
C LEU A 240 -10.07 -11.46 4.35
N GLU A 241 -9.89 -12.37 3.41
CA GLU A 241 -8.75 -13.27 3.36
C GLU A 241 -8.09 -13.28 1.98
N MET A 242 -6.92 -13.90 1.88
CA MET A 242 -6.26 -14.13 0.60
C MET A 242 -7.20 -14.98 -0.29
N ASN A 243 -7.70 -14.38 -1.36
CA ASN A 243 -8.72 -14.93 -2.27
C ASN A 243 -10.16 -15.00 -1.76
N GLN A 244 -10.48 -14.47 -0.57
CA GLN A 244 -11.87 -14.32 -0.11
C GLN A 244 -12.20 -12.84 0.12
N PRO A 245 -12.82 -12.18 -0.88
CA PRO A 245 -13.18 -10.77 -0.76
C PRO A 245 -14.41 -10.58 0.13
N ALA A 246 -14.41 -9.49 0.92
CA ALA A 246 -15.62 -9.03 1.59
C ALA A 246 -16.51 -8.25 0.62
N THR A 247 -17.81 -8.26 0.85
CA THR A 247 -18.78 -7.59 -0.03
C THR A 247 -19.75 -6.74 0.79
N TYR A 248 -19.99 -5.49 0.37
CA TYR A 248 -20.94 -4.58 1.02
C TYR A 248 -21.69 -3.71 -0.01
N PRO A 249 -23.01 -3.46 0.13
CA PRO A 249 -23.92 -4.05 1.10
C PRO A 249 -24.10 -5.57 0.90
N PRO A 250 -24.43 -6.31 1.97
CA PRO A 250 -24.70 -7.74 1.87
C PRO A 250 -26.04 -8.01 1.19
N GLY A 251 -26.23 -9.25 0.75
CA GLY A 251 -27.49 -9.72 0.17
C GLY A 251 -27.35 -10.07 -1.32
N LEU A 252 -28.28 -10.92 -1.78
CA LEU A 252 -28.24 -11.44 -3.13
C LEU A 252 -28.56 -10.36 -4.18
N LEU A 253 -29.53 -9.49 -3.90
CA LEU A 253 -29.99 -8.47 -4.85
C LEU A 253 -28.88 -7.44 -5.21
N PRO A 254 -28.18 -6.80 -4.25
CA PRO A 254 -27.10 -5.86 -4.57
C PRO A 254 -25.91 -6.54 -5.25
N GLN A 255 -25.67 -7.81 -4.92
CA GLN A 255 -24.65 -8.62 -5.58
C GLN A 255 -25.03 -8.85 -7.03
N ILE A 256 -26.14 -9.51 -7.34
CA ILE A 256 -26.51 -9.82 -8.74
C ILE A 256 -26.67 -8.56 -9.63
N THR A 257 -26.98 -7.41 -9.02
CA THR A 257 -27.13 -6.14 -9.72
C THR A 257 -25.81 -5.40 -9.98
N GLY A 258 -24.72 -5.79 -9.31
CA GLY A 258 -23.44 -5.06 -9.37
C GLY A 258 -23.36 -3.81 -8.50
N LEU A 259 -24.36 -3.59 -7.65
CA LEU A 259 -24.38 -2.45 -6.73
C LEU A 259 -23.52 -2.68 -5.48
N SER A 260 -23.15 -3.92 -5.20
CA SER A 260 -22.19 -4.21 -4.13
C SER A 260 -20.77 -3.79 -4.49
N TYR A 261 -20.04 -3.33 -3.48
CA TYR A 261 -18.60 -3.13 -3.47
C TYR A 261 -17.94 -4.41 -3.01
N LYS A 262 -16.90 -4.85 -3.73
CA LYS A 262 -16.07 -5.99 -3.36
C LYS A 262 -14.72 -5.47 -2.89
N PHE A 263 -14.28 -5.96 -1.75
CA PHE A 263 -13.03 -5.58 -1.11
C PHE A 263 -12.11 -6.78 -1.07
N SER A 264 -10.95 -6.64 -1.68
CA SER A 264 -9.90 -7.67 -1.69
C SER A 264 -8.66 -7.16 -1.00
N GLN A 265 -7.92 -8.05 -0.35
CA GLN A 265 -6.63 -7.74 0.22
C GLN A 265 -5.63 -7.39 -0.91
N ALA A 266 -4.99 -6.23 -0.83
CA ALA A 266 -4.07 -5.75 -1.86
C ALA A 266 -2.64 -5.52 -1.36
N GLY A 267 -2.46 -5.28 -0.06
CA GLY A 267 -1.15 -5.09 0.54
C GLY A 267 -1.23 -4.92 2.05
N TRP A 268 -0.09 -4.99 2.72
CA TRP A 268 0.01 -4.86 4.17
C TRP A 268 1.34 -4.20 4.55
N ASP A 269 1.42 -3.69 5.77
CA ASP A 269 2.64 -3.07 6.32
C ASP A 269 3.36 -4.06 7.25
N PRO A 270 4.55 -4.58 6.86
CA PRO A 270 5.33 -5.52 7.67
C PRO A 270 5.79 -5.00 9.02
N GLN A 271 5.89 -3.67 9.15
CA GLN A 271 6.35 -3.02 10.37
C GLN A 271 5.17 -2.58 11.24
N ASN A 272 3.95 -2.56 10.70
CA ASN A 272 2.75 -2.10 11.41
C ASN A 272 1.48 -2.86 11.02
N LEU A 273 1.17 -3.91 11.78
CA LEU A 273 -0.05 -4.71 11.59
C LEU A 273 -1.35 -3.94 11.85
N ASN A 274 -1.33 -2.70 12.33
CA ASN A 274 -2.54 -1.88 12.46
C ASN A 274 -2.96 -1.23 11.12
N ARG A 275 -2.32 -1.60 10.01
CA ARG A 275 -2.62 -1.07 8.67
C ARG A 275 -2.73 -2.19 7.65
N THR A 276 -3.74 -2.09 6.81
CA THR A 276 -3.92 -2.94 5.63
C THR A 276 -4.34 -2.08 4.45
N THR A 277 -3.98 -2.52 3.25
CA THR A 277 -4.39 -1.91 1.99
C THR A 277 -5.39 -2.83 1.30
N LEU A 278 -6.57 -2.28 1.01
CA LEU A 278 -7.65 -3.00 0.34
C LEU A 278 -7.85 -2.45 -1.08
N GLN A 279 -8.03 -3.35 -2.04
CA GLN A 279 -8.52 -3.01 -3.36
C GLN A 279 -10.05 -3.04 -3.35
N VAL A 280 -10.66 -2.00 -3.93
CA VAL A 280 -12.11 -1.87 -4.04
C VAL A 280 -12.54 -2.03 -5.49
N LEU A 281 -13.52 -2.89 -5.72
CA LEU A 281 -14.17 -3.08 -7.02
C LEU A 281 -15.66 -2.76 -6.89
N HIS A 282 -16.18 -1.92 -7.80
CA HIS A 282 -17.59 -1.59 -7.91
C HIS A 282 -18.00 -1.57 -9.38
N ASP A 283 -18.99 -2.38 -9.78
CA ASP A 283 -19.38 -2.57 -11.19
C ASP A 283 -20.91 -2.56 -11.36
N PRO A 284 -21.57 -1.38 -11.36
CA PRO A 284 -23.03 -1.27 -11.53
C PRO A 284 -23.51 -1.70 -12.92
N GLY A 285 -22.60 -1.81 -13.90
CA GLY A 285 -22.90 -2.31 -15.25
C GLY A 285 -22.98 -3.84 -15.35
N TRP A 286 -22.85 -4.55 -14.22
CA TRP A 286 -22.78 -6.01 -14.17
C TRP A 286 -23.96 -6.66 -14.90
N LEU A 287 -25.22 -6.28 -14.63
CA LEU A 287 -26.39 -6.90 -15.26
C LEU A 287 -26.42 -6.78 -16.79
N LEU A 288 -26.03 -5.62 -17.32
CA LEU A 288 -26.02 -5.38 -18.76
C LEU A 288 -25.06 -6.36 -19.46
N LYS A 289 -23.87 -6.57 -18.87
CA LYS A 289 -22.87 -7.52 -19.40
C LYS A 289 -23.43 -8.94 -19.48
N TRP A 290 -24.12 -9.42 -18.44
CA TRP A 290 -24.69 -10.78 -18.44
C TRP A 290 -25.90 -10.91 -19.35
N SER A 291 -26.72 -9.87 -19.48
CA SER A 291 -27.83 -9.87 -20.43
C SER A 291 -27.33 -10.03 -21.88
N GLY A 292 -26.25 -9.34 -22.25
CA GLY A 292 -25.58 -9.49 -23.55
C GLY A 292 -25.02 -10.90 -23.74
N SER A 293 -24.32 -11.44 -22.74
CA SER A 293 -23.81 -12.83 -22.79
C SER A 293 -24.94 -13.85 -22.94
N LEU A 294 -26.05 -13.67 -22.22
CA LEU A 294 -27.22 -14.54 -22.31
C LEU A 294 -27.86 -14.47 -23.71
N LEU A 295 -27.97 -13.26 -24.27
CA LEU A 295 -28.48 -13.06 -25.64
C LEU A 295 -27.62 -13.80 -26.67
N MET A 296 -26.29 -13.78 -26.51
CA MET A 296 -25.37 -14.53 -27.38
C MET A 296 -25.60 -16.05 -27.27
N VAL A 297 -25.73 -16.57 -26.05
CA VAL A 297 -26.03 -18.00 -25.81
C VAL A 297 -27.37 -18.38 -26.44
N VAL A 298 -28.40 -17.55 -26.27
CA VAL A 298 -29.73 -17.75 -26.88
C VAL A 298 -29.67 -17.70 -28.40
N GLY A 299 -28.89 -16.79 -28.98
CA GLY A 299 -28.68 -16.70 -30.43
C GLY A 299 -28.04 -17.96 -31.00
N ILE A 300 -26.98 -18.46 -30.36
CA ILE A 300 -26.31 -19.71 -30.74
C ILE A 300 -27.27 -20.90 -30.59
N PHE A 301 -27.98 -20.98 -29.46
CA PHE A 301 -28.98 -22.02 -29.22
C PHE A 301 -30.08 -22.01 -30.31
N SER A 302 -30.57 -20.83 -30.69
CA SER A 302 -31.56 -20.68 -31.75
C SER A 302 -31.03 -21.17 -33.10
N MET A 303 -29.76 -20.90 -33.41
CA MET A 303 -29.15 -21.33 -34.68
C MET A 303 -29.07 -22.85 -34.80
N PHE A 304 -28.80 -23.56 -33.70
CA PHE A 304 -28.62 -25.01 -33.70
C PHE A 304 -29.92 -25.81 -33.49
N TYR A 305 -30.85 -25.31 -32.67
CA TYR A 305 -32.02 -26.08 -32.25
C TYR A 305 -33.35 -25.59 -32.83
N LEU A 306 -33.44 -24.32 -33.25
CA LEU A 306 -34.67 -23.75 -33.80
C LEU A 306 -34.62 -23.60 -35.33
N ARG A 307 -33.43 -23.72 -35.95
CA ARG A 307 -33.28 -23.70 -37.40
C ARG A 307 -33.74 -25.04 -37.97
N ARG A 308 -34.92 -25.05 -38.60
CA ARG A 308 -35.41 -26.19 -39.41
C ARG A 308 -34.78 -26.13 -40.80
N ASP A 309 -34.19 -27.23 -41.25
CA ASP A 309 -33.76 -27.37 -42.63
C ASP A 309 -34.97 -27.22 -43.57
N PRO A 310 -34.85 -26.50 -44.70
CA PRO A 310 -35.89 -26.47 -45.71
C PRO A 310 -36.09 -27.90 -46.20
N SER A 311 -37.32 -28.42 -46.06
CA SER A 311 -37.71 -29.70 -46.65
C SER A 311 -37.39 -29.68 -48.15
N PRO A 312 -36.68 -30.69 -48.69
CA PRO A 312 -36.42 -30.76 -50.12
C PRO A 312 -37.77 -30.87 -50.84
N ASN A 313 -38.09 -29.89 -51.68
CA ASN A 313 -39.31 -29.89 -52.48
C ASN A 313 -39.33 -31.12 -53.39
N SER A 314 -40.43 -31.88 -53.28
CA SER A 314 -40.81 -33.03 -54.11
C SER A 314 -41.05 -32.66 -55.58
#